data_AF-O30313-F1
#
_entry.id   AF-O30313-F1
#
_cell.length_a   1.000
_cell.length_b   1.000
_cell.length_c   1.000
_cell.angle_alpha   90.00
_cell.angle_beta   90.00
_cell.angle_gamma   90.00
#
_symmetry.space_group_name_H-M   'P 1'
#
loop_
_entity.id
_entity.type
_entity.pdbx_description
1 polymer ?
#
loop_
_entity_poly.entity_id
_entity_poly.type
_entity_poly.pdbx_seq_one_letter_code
_entity_poly.pdbx_strand_id
1 'polypeptide(L)'
;MQPKKLVIILLILFCTFIIYNFFTIWYYLIIAPVGESEIKKIVEEVNSTSGTYQKLEKIAKWEGENIAYIYGINPNFSIPSYHFYWINGELKIRALENSGFNGDPRWIAYFKVGGCGELARLFCEAAKRAGFEARVVSDLGYDHAWVEVKINNSWVVADPTVYWLYVNYPEKYPNWNKLWFNNESWANLIDFSRVVTVLPNGSVLDLTSNYTKTYNVTITIDQNVEKGILKVTTWKGSVERTVYSKAVNKSDTVNLALATRIYKFELIVPTWYFLEGYGAEVRHIGDSSSEYVKLKVNLYRETEYYFVFVGLLLGISICFLCYEVVLIYRKLKEDFGKTR
;
A
#
# COMPACT_ATOMS: atom_id res chain seq x y z
N MET A 1 38.52 25.17 -12.98
CA MET A 1 37.91 24.01 -13.67
C MET A 1 37.61 24.42 -15.10
N GLN A 2 38.08 23.67 -16.12
CA GLN A 2 37.81 24.04 -17.53
C GLN A 2 36.29 24.07 -17.78
N PRO A 3 35.76 25.05 -18.53
CA PRO A 3 34.31 25.21 -18.76
C PRO A 3 33.63 23.95 -19.29
N LYS A 4 34.35 23.13 -20.07
CA LYS A 4 33.88 21.82 -20.56
C LYS A 4 33.51 20.85 -19.42
N LYS A 5 34.25 20.83 -18.32
CA LYS A 5 33.96 19.96 -17.16
C LYS A 5 32.68 20.39 -16.43
N LEU A 6 32.43 21.70 -16.35
CA LEU A 6 31.21 22.23 -15.70
C LEU A 6 29.96 21.87 -16.50
N VAL A 7 30.00 22.02 -17.83
CA VAL A 7 28.88 21.67 -18.70
C VAL A 7 28.55 20.18 -18.60
N ILE A 8 29.55 19.30 -18.58
CA ILE A 8 29.35 17.85 -18.42
C ILE A 8 28.69 17.54 -17.06
N ILE A 9 29.17 18.16 -15.97
CA ILE A 9 28.57 17.96 -14.64
C ILE A 9 27.10 18.43 -14.62
N LEU A 10 26.81 19.60 -15.18
CA LEU A 10 25.43 20.12 -15.24
C LEU A 10 24.53 19.23 -16.09
N LEU A 11 25.02 18.68 -17.20
CA LEU A 11 24.26 17.73 -18.03
C LEU A 11 23.97 16.43 -17.27
N ILE A 12 24.96 15.90 -16.52
CA ILE A 12 24.76 14.70 -15.71
C ILE A 12 23.73 14.95 -14.61
N LEU A 13 23.82 16.10 -13.91
CA LEU A 13 22.85 16.47 -12.88
C LEU A 13 21.45 16.65 -13.46
N PHE A 14 21.33 17.28 -14.63
CA PHE A 14 20.06 17.45 -15.33
C PHE A 14 19.48 16.09 -15.76
N CYS A 15 20.27 15.22 -16.40
CA CYS A 15 19.82 13.87 -16.78
C CYS A 15 19.41 13.05 -15.55
N THR A 16 20.16 13.12 -14.45
CA THR A 16 19.84 12.43 -13.20
C THR A 16 18.53 12.96 -12.61
N PHE A 17 18.35 14.29 -12.61
CA PHE A 17 17.10 14.93 -12.17
C PHE A 17 15.92 14.48 -13.03
N ILE A 18 16.06 14.46 -14.36
CA ILE A 18 15.01 14.02 -15.26
C ILE A 18 14.69 12.54 -15.07
N ILE A 19 15.69 11.67 -14.94
CA ILE A 19 15.47 10.23 -14.70
C ILE A 19 14.75 10.01 -13.36
N TYR A 20 15.17 10.71 -12.30
CA TYR A 20 14.55 10.60 -10.98
C TYR A 20 13.10 11.10 -10.97
N ASN A 21 12.81 12.16 -11.73
CA ASN A 21 11.48 12.76 -11.81
C ASN A 21 10.65 12.30 -13.01
N PHE A 22 11.15 11.35 -13.82
CA PHE A 22 10.53 10.98 -15.09
C PHE A 22 9.08 10.56 -14.90
N PHE A 23 8.82 9.65 -13.97
CA PHE A 23 7.46 9.19 -13.69
C PHE A 23 6.55 10.29 -13.13
N THR A 24 7.09 11.20 -12.31
CA THR A 24 6.34 12.34 -11.80
C THR A 24 5.96 13.31 -12.91
N ILE A 25 6.90 13.67 -13.79
CA ILE A 25 6.64 14.53 -14.94
C ILE A 25 5.65 13.86 -15.89
N TRP A 26 5.89 12.60 -16.23
CA TRP A 26 4.99 11.81 -17.08
C TRP A 26 3.58 11.70 -16.48
N TYR A 27 3.51 11.55 -15.16
CA TYR A 27 2.25 11.48 -14.45
C TYR A 27 1.42 12.76 -14.63
N TYR A 28 1.99 13.92 -14.31
CA TYR A 28 1.25 15.18 -14.38
C TYR A 28 0.93 15.62 -15.81
N LEU A 29 1.78 15.28 -16.79
CA LEU A 29 1.58 15.69 -18.18
C LEU A 29 0.64 14.76 -18.96
N ILE A 30 0.63 13.46 -18.68
CA ILE A 30 -0.05 12.47 -19.52
C ILE A 30 -1.00 11.59 -18.72
N ILE A 31 -0.51 10.90 -17.69
CA ILE A 31 -1.28 9.87 -16.98
C ILE A 31 -2.47 10.49 -16.25
N ALA A 32 -2.24 11.54 -15.46
CA ALA A 32 -3.29 12.15 -14.66
C ALA A 32 -4.41 12.79 -15.51
N PRO A 33 -4.12 13.59 -16.56
CA PRO A 33 -5.18 14.14 -17.42
C PRO A 33 -6.00 13.07 -18.15
N VAL A 34 -5.34 12.05 -18.71
CA VAL A 34 -6.04 10.99 -19.45
C VAL A 34 -6.82 10.07 -18.51
N GLY A 35 -6.23 9.67 -17.37
CA GLY A 35 -6.92 8.90 -16.34
C GLY A 35 -8.13 9.63 -15.75
N GLU A 36 -8.01 10.93 -15.53
CA GLU A 36 -9.12 11.80 -15.10
C GLU A 36 -10.25 11.82 -16.15
N SER A 37 -9.91 11.91 -17.43
CA SER A 37 -10.89 11.84 -18.53
C SER A 37 -11.63 10.49 -18.55
N GLU A 38 -10.94 9.37 -18.34
CA GLU A 38 -11.57 8.05 -18.24
C GLU A 38 -12.53 7.96 -17.03
N ILE A 39 -12.11 8.43 -15.85
CA ILE A 39 -12.98 8.46 -14.66
C ILE A 39 -14.23 9.31 -14.92
N LYS A 40 -14.07 10.47 -15.56
CA LYS A 40 -15.20 11.36 -15.88
C LYS A 40 -16.23 10.67 -16.76
N LYS A 41 -15.80 9.91 -17.78
CA LYS A 41 -16.71 9.12 -18.64
C LYS A 41 -17.51 8.10 -17.83
N ILE A 42 -16.87 7.38 -16.90
CA ILE A 42 -17.55 6.44 -16.01
C ILE A 42 -18.62 7.18 -15.20
N VAL A 43 -18.25 8.30 -14.57
CA VAL A 43 -19.16 9.09 -13.72
C VAL A 43 -20.33 9.67 -14.53
N GLU A 44 -20.11 10.12 -15.76
CA GLU A 44 -21.18 10.60 -16.66
C GLU A 44 -22.17 9.48 -16.99
N GLU A 45 -21.68 8.28 -17.33
CA GLU A 45 -22.54 7.12 -17.57
C GLU A 45 -23.35 6.72 -16.32
N VAL A 46 -22.70 6.70 -15.15
CA VAL A 46 -23.35 6.42 -13.87
C VAL A 46 -24.42 7.46 -13.55
N ASN A 47 -24.15 8.75 -13.75
CA ASN A 47 -25.12 9.81 -13.47
C ASN A 47 -26.33 9.78 -14.42
N SER A 48 -26.15 9.28 -15.65
CA SER A 48 -27.24 9.07 -16.60
C SER A 48 -28.10 7.83 -16.30
N THR A 49 -27.64 6.95 -15.41
CA THR A 49 -28.30 5.69 -15.06
C THR A 49 -29.26 5.88 -13.88
N SER A 50 -30.47 5.34 -13.93
CA SER A 50 -31.42 5.34 -12.82
C SER A 50 -31.25 4.11 -11.92
N GLY A 51 -31.50 4.27 -10.62
CA GLY A 51 -31.41 3.20 -9.64
C GLY A 51 -30.01 3.01 -9.05
N THR A 52 -29.94 2.87 -7.72
CA THR A 52 -28.68 2.79 -6.98
C THR A 52 -27.85 1.56 -7.38
N TYR A 53 -28.48 0.39 -7.48
CA TYR A 53 -27.77 -0.84 -7.85
C TYR A 53 -27.18 -0.73 -9.25
N GLN A 54 -27.97 -0.29 -10.23
CA GLN A 54 -27.55 -0.16 -11.63
C GLN A 54 -26.40 0.83 -11.78
N LYS A 55 -26.44 1.94 -11.03
CA LYS A 55 -25.33 2.90 -10.96
C LYS A 55 -24.02 2.25 -10.50
N LEU A 56 -24.06 1.48 -9.43
CA LEU A 56 -22.88 0.81 -8.88
C LEU A 56 -22.41 -0.34 -9.78
N GLU A 57 -23.34 -1.09 -10.37
CA GLU A 57 -23.05 -2.16 -11.33
C GLU A 57 -22.35 -1.62 -12.59
N LYS A 58 -22.71 -0.42 -13.07
CA LYS A 58 -22.02 0.23 -14.19
C LYS A 58 -20.55 0.48 -13.92
N ILE A 59 -20.19 0.89 -12.70
CA ILE A 59 -18.79 1.08 -12.30
C ILE A 59 -18.06 -0.27 -12.31
N ALA A 60 -18.61 -1.27 -11.61
CA ALA A 60 -18.01 -2.62 -11.53
C ALA A 60 -17.88 -3.28 -12.91
N LYS A 61 -18.88 -3.08 -13.79
CA LYS A 61 -18.85 -3.57 -15.16
C LYS A 61 -17.75 -2.93 -15.98
N TRP A 62 -17.61 -1.60 -15.91
CA TRP A 62 -16.53 -0.92 -16.60
C TRP A 62 -15.17 -1.48 -16.16
N GLU A 63 -14.94 -1.68 -14.86
CA GLU A 63 -13.71 -2.28 -14.34
C GLU A 63 -13.52 -3.72 -14.83
N GLY A 64 -14.58 -4.53 -14.79
CA GLY A 64 -14.65 -5.89 -15.30
C GLY A 64 -14.19 -6.02 -16.75
N GLU A 65 -14.58 -5.08 -17.60
CA GLU A 65 -14.32 -5.10 -19.04
C GLU A 65 -12.99 -4.44 -19.42
N ASN A 66 -12.49 -3.51 -18.61
CA ASN A 66 -11.36 -2.67 -18.99
C ASN A 66 -10.07 -3.01 -18.25
N ILE A 67 -10.13 -3.48 -17.00
CA ILE A 67 -8.95 -3.67 -16.16
C ILE A 67 -8.41 -5.09 -16.30
N ALA A 68 -7.12 -5.19 -16.60
CA ALA A 68 -6.38 -6.43 -16.50
C ALA A 68 -6.11 -6.76 -15.02
N TYR A 69 -6.77 -7.81 -14.52
CA TYR A 69 -6.56 -8.30 -13.16
C TYR A 69 -5.29 -9.14 -13.07
N ILE A 70 -4.34 -8.71 -12.25
CA ILE A 70 -2.97 -9.26 -12.19
C ILE A 70 -2.65 -9.99 -10.87
N TYR A 71 -3.67 -10.38 -10.09
CA TYR A 71 -3.43 -11.14 -8.87
C TYR A 71 -2.83 -12.50 -9.19
N GLY A 72 -1.68 -12.80 -8.58
CA GLY A 72 -0.93 -14.04 -8.83
C GLY A 72 -0.18 -14.06 -10.17
N ILE A 73 -0.17 -12.96 -10.92
CA ILE A 73 0.58 -12.84 -12.19
C ILE A 73 1.90 -12.11 -11.91
N ASN A 74 3.01 -12.74 -12.28
CA ASN A 74 4.32 -12.10 -12.20
C ASN A 74 4.47 -11.03 -13.28
N PRO A 75 5.06 -9.86 -12.96
CA PRO A 75 5.37 -8.85 -13.97
C PRO A 75 6.44 -9.34 -14.94
N ASN A 76 6.41 -8.81 -16.18
CA ASN A 76 7.45 -9.08 -17.18
C ASN A 76 8.80 -8.52 -16.74
N PHE A 77 8.79 -7.35 -16.09
CA PHE A 77 9.95 -6.81 -15.37
C PHE A 77 9.48 -5.83 -14.27
N SER A 78 10.38 -5.55 -13.34
CA SER A 78 10.11 -4.64 -12.21
C SER A 78 11.24 -3.67 -12.01
N ILE A 79 10.90 -2.45 -11.60
CA ILE A 79 11.81 -1.50 -10.96
C ILE A 79 11.26 -1.20 -9.56
N PRO A 80 12.04 -0.66 -8.61
CA PRO A 80 11.65 -0.63 -7.20
C PRO A 80 10.25 -0.09 -6.89
N SER A 81 9.74 0.84 -7.70
CA SER A 81 8.42 1.46 -7.49
C SER A 81 7.34 1.07 -8.51
N TYR A 82 7.65 0.24 -9.50
CA TYR A 82 6.72 -0.07 -10.59
C TYR A 82 6.88 -1.51 -11.11
N HIS A 83 5.76 -2.15 -11.39
CA HIS A 83 5.68 -3.42 -12.09
C HIS A 83 5.16 -3.21 -13.52
N PHE A 84 5.77 -3.87 -14.49
CA PHE A 84 5.44 -3.74 -15.91
C PHE A 84 4.90 -5.05 -16.45
N TYR A 85 3.79 -4.97 -17.17
CA TYR A 85 3.08 -6.10 -17.75
C TYR A 85 2.86 -5.86 -19.24
N TRP A 86 3.06 -6.88 -20.05
CA TRP A 86 2.71 -6.90 -21.46
C TRP A 86 1.46 -7.76 -21.62
N ILE A 87 0.31 -7.11 -21.77
CA ILE A 87 -1.00 -7.79 -21.79
C ILE A 87 -1.70 -7.38 -23.08
N ASN A 88 -2.05 -8.36 -23.91
CA ASN A 88 -2.73 -8.16 -25.21
C ASN A 88 -2.00 -7.17 -26.15
N GLY A 89 -0.66 -7.15 -26.11
CA GLY A 89 0.14 -6.26 -26.95
C GLY A 89 0.31 -4.83 -26.42
N GLU A 90 -0.17 -4.54 -25.21
CA GLU A 90 -0.08 -3.23 -24.57
C GLU A 90 0.81 -3.26 -23.31
N LEU A 91 1.58 -2.18 -23.11
CA LEU A 91 2.32 -1.96 -21.86
C LEU A 91 1.38 -1.46 -20.77
N LYS A 92 1.28 -2.19 -19.67
CA LYS A 92 0.55 -1.81 -18.48
C LYS A 92 1.51 -1.66 -17.30
N ILE A 93 1.40 -0.56 -16.57
CA ILE A 93 2.30 -0.24 -15.46
C ILE A 93 1.50 -0.12 -14.17
N ARG A 94 1.85 -0.92 -13.17
CA ARG A 94 1.29 -0.84 -11.83
C ARG A 94 2.25 -0.08 -10.92
N ALA A 95 1.74 0.97 -10.27
CA ALA A 95 2.44 1.72 -9.24
C ALA A 95 2.45 0.94 -7.91
N LEU A 96 3.62 0.87 -7.24
CA LEU A 96 3.82 0.23 -5.93
C LEU A 96 3.87 1.27 -4.81
N GLU A 97 3.80 0.85 -3.54
CA GLU A 97 3.65 1.73 -2.36
C GLU A 97 4.66 2.89 -2.31
N ASN A 98 5.91 2.64 -2.69
CA ASN A 98 7.01 3.60 -2.73
C ASN A 98 7.04 4.50 -3.98
N SER A 99 6.06 4.42 -4.89
CA SER A 99 5.98 5.28 -6.08
C SER A 99 5.37 6.66 -5.80
N GLY A 100 4.60 6.80 -4.71
CA GLY A 100 3.73 7.96 -4.50
C GLY A 100 2.46 7.97 -5.37
N PHE A 101 2.30 7.01 -6.30
CA PHE A 101 1.11 6.88 -7.16
C PHE A 101 0.33 5.57 -6.91
N ASN A 102 0.74 4.77 -5.93
CA ASN A 102 0.00 3.56 -5.56
C ASN A 102 -1.43 3.92 -5.16
N GLY A 103 -2.39 3.30 -5.83
CA GLY A 103 -3.79 3.48 -5.52
C GLY A 103 -4.37 4.80 -6.02
N ASP A 104 -3.61 5.61 -6.77
CA ASP A 104 -4.17 6.79 -7.42
C ASP A 104 -5.17 6.35 -8.52
N PRO A 105 -6.46 6.73 -8.43
CA PRO A 105 -7.47 6.30 -9.38
C PRO A 105 -7.15 6.68 -10.83
N ARG A 106 -6.47 7.80 -11.07
CA ARG A 106 -6.11 8.25 -12.42
C ARG A 106 -5.03 7.36 -13.02
N TRP A 107 -4.07 6.92 -12.20
CA TRP A 107 -3.07 5.93 -12.63
C TRP A 107 -3.73 4.61 -13.04
N ILE A 108 -4.66 4.12 -12.21
CA ILE A 108 -5.39 2.86 -12.44
C ILE A 108 -6.24 2.97 -13.71
N ALA A 109 -7.00 4.05 -13.87
CA ALA A 109 -7.85 4.28 -15.04
C ALA A 109 -7.05 4.43 -16.34
N TYR A 110 -5.84 5.00 -16.28
CA TYR A 110 -4.96 5.15 -17.44
C TYR A 110 -4.37 3.81 -17.91
N PHE A 111 -3.68 3.08 -17.03
CA PHE A 111 -3.02 1.82 -17.41
C PHE A 111 -3.97 0.63 -17.47
N LYS A 112 -5.14 0.72 -16.81
CA LYS A 112 -6.16 -0.31 -16.76
C LYS A 112 -5.58 -1.64 -16.29
N VAL A 113 -4.86 -1.61 -15.16
CA VAL A 113 -4.18 -2.77 -14.55
C VAL A 113 -4.22 -2.67 -13.03
N GLY A 114 -4.44 -3.78 -12.34
CA GLY A 114 -4.49 -3.80 -10.89
C GLY A 114 -4.92 -5.12 -10.27
N GLY A 115 -4.91 -5.18 -8.94
CA GLY A 115 -5.55 -6.21 -8.13
C GLY A 115 -6.73 -5.64 -7.34
N CYS A 116 -7.20 -6.36 -6.32
CA CYS A 116 -8.37 -5.98 -5.53
C CYS A 116 -8.27 -4.57 -4.92
N GLY A 117 -7.08 -4.18 -4.46
CA GLY A 117 -6.84 -2.83 -3.91
C GLY A 117 -6.95 -1.70 -4.93
N GLU A 118 -6.58 -1.92 -6.19
CA GLU A 118 -6.71 -0.94 -7.25
C GLU A 118 -8.16 -0.85 -7.73
N LEU A 119 -8.82 -2.00 -7.96
CA LEU A 119 -10.26 -2.03 -8.29
C LEU A 119 -11.09 -1.33 -7.21
N ALA A 120 -10.89 -1.65 -5.93
CA ALA A 120 -11.61 -1.01 -4.84
C ALA A 120 -11.41 0.52 -4.79
N ARG A 121 -10.20 1.02 -5.07
CA ARG A 121 -9.91 2.45 -5.06
C ARG A 121 -10.54 3.19 -6.23
N LEU A 122 -10.45 2.64 -7.44
CA LEU A 122 -11.07 3.26 -8.61
C LEU A 122 -12.61 3.23 -8.48
N PHE A 123 -13.19 2.10 -8.07
CA PHE A 123 -14.62 1.99 -7.80
C PHE A 123 -15.07 3.03 -6.76
N CYS A 124 -14.35 3.12 -5.62
CA CYS A 124 -14.68 4.06 -4.56
C CYS A 124 -14.61 5.51 -5.04
N GLU A 125 -13.63 5.86 -5.87
CA GLU A 125 -13.50 7.22 -6.43
C GLU A 125 -14.65 7.55 -7.38
N ALA A 126 -14.97 6.64 -8.31
CA ALA A 126 -16.09 6.81 -9.23
C ALA A 126 -17.43 6.93 -8.48
N ALA A 127 -17.65 6.10 -7.46
CA ALA A 127 -18.85 6.15 -6.62
C ALA A 127 -18.97 7.48 -5.87
N LYS A 128 -17.88 7.97 -5.27
CA LYS A 128 -17.86 9.28 -4.60
C LYS A 128 -18.22 10.42 -5.54
N ARG A 129 -17.64 10.44 -6.74
CA ARG A 129 -17.92 11.45 -7.76
C ARG A 129 -19.34 11.37 -8.33
N ALA A 130 -19.94 10.18 -8.29
CA ALA A 130 -21.35 9.96 -8.60
C ALA A 130 -22.32 10.30 -7.44
N GLY A 131 -21.80 10.87 -6.34
CA GLY A 131 -22.60 11.37 -5.22
C GLY A 131 -22.86 10.36 -4.09
N PHE A 132 -22.18 9.21 -4.09
CA PHE A 132 -22.29 8.23 -3.00
C PHE A 132 -21.29 8.51 -1.87
N GLU A 133 -21.71 8.32 -0.62
CA GLU A 133 -20.75 8.13 0.47
C GLU A 133 -20.14 6.73 0.31
N ALA A 134 -18.84 6.65 0.04
CA ALA A 134 -18.14 5.37 -0.13
C ALA A 134 -16.78 5.37 0.57
N ARG A 135 -16.27 4.19 0.93
CA ARG A 135 -14.93 4.01 1.50
C ARG A 135 -14.31 2.69 1.07
N VAL A 136 -12.98 2.69 0.94
CA VAL A 136 -12.21 1.46 0.70
C VAL A 136 -11.98 0.76 2.02
N VAL A 137 -12.39 -0.49 2.08
CA VAL A 137 -12.18 -1.37 3.22
C VAL A 137 -11.20 -2.46 2.81
N SER A 138 -10.30 -2.83 3.72
CA SER A 138 -9.32 -3.88 3.46
C SER A 138 -9.07 -4.76 4.67
N ASP A 139 -8.75 -6.01 4.39
CA ASP A 139 -8.16 -6.93 5.35
C ASP A 139 -6.70 -7.20 4.93
N LEU A 140 -5.75 -6.66 5.69
CA LEU A 140 -4.33 -6.79 5.38
C LEU A 140 -3.80 -8.22 5.59
N GLY A 141 -4.42 -8.99 6.46
CA GLY A 141 -4.00 -10.36 6.77
C GLY A 141 -4.52 -11.38 5.76
N TYR A 142 -5.73 -11.15 5.22
CA TYR A 142 -6.26 -11.90 4.08
C TYR A 142 -5.80 -11.32 2.73
N ASP A 143 -5.19 -10.12 2.72
CA ASP A 143 -4.70 -9.44 1.53
C ASP A 143 -5.81 -9.28 0.49
N HIS A 144 -6.89 -8.62 0.91
CA HIS A 144 -8.06 -8.31 0.09
C HIS A 144 -8.61 -6.92 0.41
N ALA A 145 -9.22 -6.29 -0.58
CA ALA A 145 -9.84 -4.97 -0.46
C ALA A 145 -11.12 -4.89 -1.29
N TRP A 146 -12.09 -4.16 -0.76
CA TRP A 146 -13.41 -3.94 -1.35
C TRP A 146 -13.91 -2.54 -0.99
N VAL A 147 -15.15 -2.23 -1.35
CA VAL A 147 -15.78 -0.94 -1.09
C VAL A 147 -16.98 -1.13 -0.19
N GLU A 148 -17.16 -0.24 0.78
CA GLU A 148 -18.46 -0.03 1.39
C GLU A 148 -19.09 1.23 0.82
N VAL A 149 -20.38 1.16 0.47
CA VAL A 149 -21.18 2.28 -0.02
C VAL A 149 -22.35 2.48 0.92
N LYS A 150 -22.63 3.72 1.29
CA LYS A 150 -23.75 4.04 2.18
C LYS A 150 -25.03 4.21 1.37
N ILE A 151 -26.04 3.39 1.67
CA ILE A 151 -27.35 3.40 1.03
C ILE A 151 -28.41 3.38 2.13
N ASN A 152 -29.35 4.33 2.08
CA ASN A 152 -30.41 4.47 3.10
C ASN A 152 -29.86 4.47 4.55
N ASN A 153 -28.78 5.22 4.79
CA ASN A 153 -28.04 5.30 6.06
C ASN A 153 -27.32 4.04 6.55
N SER A 154 -27.29 2.97 5.76
CA SER A 154 -26.56 1.74 6.08
C SER A 154 -25.35 1.56 5.15
N TRP A 155 -24.23 1.10 5.69
CA TRP A 155 -23.09 0.69 4.87
C TRP A 155 -23.36 -0.69 4.28
N VAL A 156 -23.24 -0.81 2.97
CA VAL A 156 -23.34 -2.08 2.25
C VAL A 156 -22.05 -2.40 1.52
N VAL A 157 -21.72 -3.69 1.40
CA VAL A 157 -20.54 -4.16 0.69
C VAL A 157 -20.75 -4.10 -0.82
N ALA A 158 -19.72 -3.64 -1.54
CA ALA A 158 -19.54 -3.76 -2.97
C ALA A 158 -18.10 -4.24 -3.24
N ASP A 159 -17.94 -5.46 -3.75
CA ASP A 159 -16.65 -6.06 -4.08
C ASP A 159 -16.44 -6.13 -5.60
N PRO A 160 -15.75 -5.14 -6.20
CA PRO A 160 -15.51 -5.13 -7.64
C PRO A 160 -14.65 -6.30 -8.11
N THR A 161 -13.86 -6.94 -7.23
CA THR A 161 -13.09 -8.14 -7.59
C THR A 161 -14.01 -9.32 -7.85
N VAL A 162 -15.04 -9.49 -7.01
CA VAL A 162 -16.05 -10.56 -7.18
C VAL A 162 -16.82 -10.35 -8.48
N TYR A 163 -17.18 -9.09 -8.80
CA TYR A 163 -17.83 -8.77 -10.07
C TYR A 163 -16.91 -9.01 -11.28
N TRP A 164 -15.64 -8.59 -11.20
CA TRP A 164 -14.65 -8.81 -12.25
C TRP A 164 -14.49 -10.30 -12.57
N LEU A 165 -14.41 -11.15 -11.53
CA LEU A 165 -14.31 -12.60 -11.66
C LEU A 165 -15.56 -13.21 -12.31
N TYR A 166 -16.75 -12.72 -11.96
CA TYR A 166 -18.00 -13.11 -12.61
C TYR A 166 -17.99 -12.80 -14.12
N VAL A 167 -17.62 -11.57 -14.51
CA VAL A 167 -17.63 -11.16 -15.92
C VAL A 167 -16.60 -11.91 -16.75
N ASN A 168 -15.39 -12.12 -16.21
CA ASN A 168 -14.27 -12.70 -16.98
C ASN A 168 -14.21 -14.23 -16.91
N TYR A 169 -14.81 -14.84 -15.88
CA TYR A 169 -14.86 -16.29 -15.72
C TYR A 169 -16.25 -16.79 -15.31
N PRO A 170 -17.29 -16.53 -16.12
CA PRO A 170 -18.68 -16.84 -15.76
C PRO A 170 -18.93 -18.34 -15.56
N GLU A 171 -18.20 -19.21 -16.27
CA GLU A 171 -18.29 -20.66 -16.09
C GLU A 171 -17.78 -21.12 -14.72
N LYS A 172 -16.75 -20.45 -14.20
CA LYS A 172 -16.16 -20.76 -12.88
C LYS A 172 -16.93 -20.11 -11.73
N TYR A 173 -17.56 -18.96 -11.99
CA TYR A 173 -18.23 -18.14 -10.97
C TYR A 173 -19.66 -17.73 -11.36
N PRO A 174 -20.55 -18.67 -11.73
CA PRO A 174 -21.84 -18.36 -12.35
C PRO A 174 -22.82 -17.61 -11.44
N ASN A 175 -22.63 -17.68 -10.12
CA ASN A 175 -23.51 -17.04 -9.13
C ASN A 175 -22.89 -15.80 -8.48
N TRP A 176 -21.69 -15.38 -8.89
CA TRP A 176 -20.96 -14.30 -8.22
C TRP A 176 -21.55 -12.91 -8.51
N ASN A 177 -22.37 -12.77 -9.55
CA ASN A 177 -23.20 -11.58 -9.78
C ASN A 177 -24.20 -11.29 -8.64
N LYS A 178 -24.52 -12.29 -7.81
CA LYS A 178 -25.36 -12.11 -6.61
C LYS A 178 -24.55 -11.86 -5.34
N LEU A 179 -23.24 -12.12 -5.36
CA LEU A 179 -22.37 -12.05 -4.18
C LEU A 179 -21.63 -10.71 -4.08
N TRP A 180 -21.33 -10.07 -5.21
CA TRP A 180 -20.50 -8.87 -5.22
C TRP A 180 -21.12 -7.67 -4.48
N PHE A 181 -22.44 -7.60 -4.34
CA PHE A 181 -23.14 -6.44 -3.79
C PHE A 181 -24.18 -6.81 -2.74
N ASN A 182 -24.05 -6.21 -1.55
CA ASN A 182 -24.96 -6.29 -0.41
C ASN A 182 -25.47 -7.72 -0.11
N ASN A 183 -24.57 -8.70 -0.09
CA ASN A 183 -24.89 -10.08 0.19
C ASN A 183 -24.06 -10.58 1.37
N GLU A 184 -24.72 -10.97 2.46
CA GLU A 184 -24.03 -11.46 3.67
C GLU A 184 -23.19 -12.72 3.42
N SER A 185 -23.56 -13.54 2.43
CA SER A 185 -22.78 -14.73 2.06
C SER A 185 -21.42 -14.37 1.43
N TRP A 186 -21.20 -13.13 1.02
CA TRP A 186 -19.89 -12.64 0.60
C TRP A 186 -18.85 -12.80 1.71
N ALA A 187 -19.23 -12.55 2.97
CA ALA A 187 -18.33 -12.68 4.11
C ALA A 187 -17.83 -14.12 4.29
N ASN A 188 -18.62 -15.12 3.89
CA ASN A 188 -18.23 -16.53 3.95
C ASN A 188 -17.11 -16.91 2.97
N LEU A 189 -16.78 -16.02 2.02
CA LEU A 189 -15.66 -16.22 1.09
C LEU A 189 -14.31 -15.84 1.70
N ILE A 190 -14.31 -15.18 2.86
CA ILE A 190 -13.14 -14.53 3.43
C ILE A 190 -12.94 -14.99 4.86
N ASP A 191 -11.74 -15.53 5.13
CA ASP A 191 -11.27 -15.80 6.48
C ASP A 191 -10.64 -14.52 7.06
N PHE A 192 -11.50 -13.63 7.57
CA PHE A 192 -11.11 -12.31 8.05
C PHE A 192 -10.11 -12.39 9.20
N SER A 193 -9.20 -11.41 9.25
CA SER A 193 -8.23 -11.20 10.32
C SER A 193 -8.49 -9.89 11.06
N ARG A 194 -8.30 -8.76 10.38
CA ARG A 194 -8.49 -7.42 10.90
C ARG A 194 -8.90 -6.54 9.74
N VAL A 195 -10.14 -6.08 9.79
CA VAL A 195 -10.76 -5.30 8.73
C VAL A 195 -10.68 -3.82 9.09
N VAL A 196 -10.16 -3.00 8.18
CA VAL A 196 -9.94 -1.58 8.43
C VAL A 196 -10.30 -0.72 7.23
N THR A 197 -10.54 0.56 7.49
CA THR A 197 -10.55 1.62 6.48
C THR A 197 -9.61 2.73 6.91
N VAL A 198 -8.94 3.37 5.95
CA VAL A 198 -8.15 4.58 6.20
C VAL A 198 -9.04 5.80 5.97
N LEU A 199 -9.13 6.67 6.97
CA LEU A 199 -9.90 7.91 6.91
C LEU A 199 -9.11 9.02 6.17
N PRO A 200 -9.77 10.09 5.69
CA PRO A 200 -9.09 11.18 4.96
C PRO A 200 -7.93 11.85 5.73
N ASN A 201 -7.96 11.82 7.07
CA ASN A 201 -6.89 12.34 7.93
C ASN A 201 -5.73 11.34 8.14
N GLY A 202 -5.74 10.19 7.46
CA GLY A 202 -4.75 9.12 7.59
C GLY A 202 -4.95 8.20 8.80
N SER A 203 -5.92 8.48 9.69
CA SER A 203 -6.23 7.58 10.80
C SER A 203 -6.93 6.31 10.31
N VAL A 204 -6.76 5.22 11.06
CA VAL A 204 -7.31 3.91 10.72
C VAL A 204 -8.54 3.65 11.60
N LEU A 205 -9.67 3.37 10.97
CA LEU A 205 -10.89 2.91 11.64
C LEU A 205 -10.97 1.39 11.55
N ASP A 206 -11.10 0.73 12.69
CA ASP A 206 -11.30 -0.71 12.79
C ASP A 206 -12.78 -1.06 12.55
N LEU A 207 -13.01 -1.98 11.62
CA LEU A 207 -14.33 -2.44 11.19
C LEU A 207 -14.50 -3.95 11.41
N THR A 208 -13.55 -4.61 12.06
CA THR A 208 -13.50 -6.09 12.12
C THR A 208 -14.79 -6.71 12.66
N SER A 209 -15.41 -6.10 13.68
CA SER A 209 -16.67 -6.56 14.28
C SER A 209 -17.88 -6.49 13.36
N ASN A 210 -17.81 -5.73 12.26
CA ASN A 210 -18.89 -5.65 11.28
C ASN A 210 -18.91 -6.88 10.36
N TYR A 211 -17.79 -7.60 10.26
CA TYR A 211 -17.58 -8.67 9.29
C TYR A 211 -17.50 -10.05 9.94
N THR A 212 -17.01 -10.10 11.19
CA THR A 212 -16.80 -11.36 11.89
C THR A 212 -16.81 -11.16 13.39
N LYS A 213 -16.90 -12.27 14.13
CA LYS A 213 -16.75 -12.26 15.58
C LYS A 213 -15.33 -11.85 15.95
N THR A 214 -15.22 -10.88 16.84
CA THR A 214 -13.94 -10.37 17.34
C THR A 214 -13.68 -10.80 18.78
N TYR A 215 -12.40 -10.87 19.11
CA TYR A 215 -11.89 -11.16 20.44
C TYR A 215 -10.96 -10.03 20.89
N ASN A 216 -11.08 -9.61 22.15
CA ASN A 216 -10.27 -8.53 22.68
C ASN A 216 -8.89 -9.08 23.06
N VAL A 217 -7.84 -8.52 22.48
CA VAL A 217 -6.46 -8.88 22.78
C VAL A 217 -5.77 -7.68 23.45
N THR A 218 -5.35 -7.87 24.68
CA THR A 218 -4.57 -6.88 25.44
C THR A 218 -3.10 -7.25 25.38
N ILE A 219 -2.30 -6.40 24.74
CA ILE A 219 -0.86 -6.57 24.57
C ILE A 219 -0.15 -5.60 25.50
N THR A 220 0.73 -6.10 26.35
CA THR A 220 1.53 -5.28 27.26
C THR A 220 3.01 -5.38 26.93
N ILE A 221 3.69 -4.23 26.99
CA ILE A 221 5.11 -4.10 26.70
C ILE A 221 5.92 -4.11 27.99
N ASP A 222 6.98 -4.91 28.02
CA ASP A 222 7.88 -5.01 29.17
C ASP A 222 8.44 -3.63 29.60
N GLN A 223 8.57 -3.44 30.90
CA GLN A 223 8.97 -2.16 31.51
C GLN A 223 10.39 -1.74 31.12
N ASN A 224 11.23 -2.69 30.70
CA ASN A 224 12.61 -2.45 30.29
C ASN A 224 12.74 -1.98 28.83
N VAL A 225 11.65 -1.94 28.06
CA VAL A 225 11.68 -1.53 26.66
C VAL A 225 11.36 -0.05 26.55
N GLU A 226 12.39 0.79 26.48
CA GLU A 226 12.19 2.25 26.40
C GLU A 226 11.43 2.67 25.13
N LYS A 227 11.80 2.09 24.00
CA LYS A 227 11.20 2.34 22.68
C LYS A 227 11.28 1.09 21.82
N GLY A 228 10.19 0.75 21.14
CA GLY A 228 10.12 -0.36 20.22
C GLY A 228 9.01 -0.20 19.18
N ILE A 229 8.83 -1.23 18.37
CA ILE A 229 7.78 -1.36 17.37
C ILE A 229 7.03 -2.65 17.70
N LEU A 230 5.74 -2.52 18.00
CA LEU A 230 4.83 -3.65 18.07
C LEU A 230 4.36 -3.96 16.65
N LYS A 231 4.61 -5.18 16.20
CA LYS A 231 4.14 -5.72 14.91
C LYS A 231 3.25 -6.93 15.20
N VAL A 232 2.02 -6.91 14.69
CA VAL A 232 1.11 -8.05 14.75
C VAL A 232 0.90 -8.57 13.34
N THR A 233 1.16 -9.86 13.15
CA THR A 233 1.05 -10.51 11.85
C THR A 233 0.16 -11.75 11.91
N THR A 234 -0.37 -12.15 10.76
CA THR A 234 -1.09 -13.41 10.54
C THR A 234 -0.63 -14.01 9.22
N TRP A 235 -1.24 -15.11 8.75
CA TRP A 235 -0.81 -15.81 7.55
C TRP A 235 -1.92 -15.94 6.52
N LYS A 236 -1.54 -15.79 5.25
CA LYS A 236 -2.32 -16.18 4.07
C LYS A 236 -1.57 -17.29 3.37
N GLY A 237 -1.97 -18.54 3.60
CA GLY A 237 -1.16 -19.70 3.22
C GLY A 237 0.17 -19.67 3.97
N SER A 238 1.29 -19.71 3.25
CA SER A 238 2.65 -19.60 3.83
C SER A 238 3.16 -18.16 3.98
N VAL A 239 2.40 -17.16 3.51
CA VAL A 239 2.85 -15.76 3.48
C VAL A 239 2.42 -15.05 4.75
N GLU A 240 3.38 -14.62 5.56
CA GLU A 240 3.14 -13.77 6.73
C GLU A 240 2.74 -12.35 6.30
N ARG A 241 1.71 -11.79 6.92
CA ARG A 241 1.11 -10.50 6.59
C ARG A 241 0.94 -9.65 7.84
N THR A 242 1.34 -8.38 7.76
CA THR A 242 1.22 -7.42 8.87
C THR A 242 -0.19 -6.84 8.91
N VAL A 243 -0.88 -7.02 10.04
CA VAL A 243 -2.25 -6.50 10.26
C VAL A 243 -2.28 -5.26 11.16
N TYR A 244 -1.22 -5.07 11.95
CA TYR A 244 -1.06 -3.92 12.83
C TYR A 244 0.42 -3.65 13.06
N SER A 245 0.79 -2.36 13.08
CA SER A 245 2.11 -1.91 13.48
C SER A 245 2.00 -0.58 14.21
N LYS A 246 2.70 -0.42 15.33
CA LYS A 246 2.72 0.83 16.10
C LYS A 246 4.03 0.97 16.86
N ALA A 247 4.57 2.19 16.90
CA ALA A 247 5.64 2.53 17.84
C ALA A 247 5.10 2.46 19.28
N VAL A 248 5.85 1.78 20.16
CA VAL A 248 5.47 1.56 21.56
C VAL A 248 6.63 1.89 22.48
N ASN A 249 6.32 2.24 23.73
CA ASN A 249 7.27 2.51 24.78
C ASN A 249 7.00 1.63 26.01
N LYS A 250 7.84 1.79 27.03
CA LYS A 250 7.70 1.04 28.29
C LYS A 250 6.32 1.21 28.89
N SER A 251 5.74 0.11 29.36
CA SER A 251 4.40 0.06 29.99
C SER A 251 3.24 0.42 29.06
N ASP A 252 3.47 0.58 27.75
CA ASP A 252 2.36 0.72 26.81
C ASP A 252 1.48 -0.53 26.86
N THR A 253 0.17 -0.28 26.84
CA THR A 253 -0.86 -1.30 26.69
C THR A 253 -1.62 -1.03 25.40
N VAL A 254 -1.65 -2.01 24.51
CA VAL A 254 -2.36 -1.95 23.23
C VAL A 254 -3.52 -2.92 23.26
N ASN A 255 -4.72 -2.43 22.98
CA ASN A 255 -5.92 -3.26 22.87
C ASN A 255 -6.32 -3.35 21.39
N LEU A 256 -6.48 -4.57 20.89
CA LEU A 256 -6.94 -4.86 19.53
C LEU A 256 -8.18 -5.76 19.56
N ALA A 257 -9.10 -5.53 18.64
CA ALA A 257 -10.17 -6.47 18.32
C ALA A 257 -9.74 -7.28 17.10
N LEU A 258 -9.50 -8.59 17.28
CA LEU A 258 -9.00 -9.48 16.24
C LEU A 258 -10.01 -10.60 15.96
N ALA A 259 -10.10 -11.03 14.71
CA ALA A 259 -10.90 -12.19 14.31
C ALA A 259 -10.26 -13.53 14.74
N THR A 260 -10.98 -14.63 14.52
CA THR A 260 -10.46 -15.99 14.80
C THR A 260 -9.35 -16.37 13.83
N ARG A 261 -8.06 -16.22 14.20
CA ARG A 261 -6.91 -16.70 13.42
C ARG A 261 -5.71 -16.99 14.31
N ILE A 262 -4.65 -17.55 13.71
CA ILE A 262 -3.31 -17.58 14.33
C ILE A 262 -2.62 -16.24 14.06
N TYR A 263 -2.09 -15.63 15.12
CA TYR A 263 -1.34 -14.38 15.07
C TYR A 263 0.04 -14.53 15.69
N LYS A 264 1.03 -13.84 15.12
CA LYS A 264 2.32 -13.57 15.77
C LYS A 264 2.32 -12.14 16.28
N PHE A 265 2.63 -11.99 17.56
CA PHE A 265 2.85 -10.73 18.23
C PHE A 265 4.35 -10.56 18.40
N GLU A 266 4.93 -9.56 17.75
CA GLU A 266 6.37 -9.33 17.74
C GLU A 266 6.66 -7.92 18.27
N LEU A 267 7.56 -7.83 19.24
CA LEU A 267 8.13 -6.58 19.72
C LEU A 267 9.55 -6.46 19.18
N ILE A 268 9.83 -5.39 18.44
CA ILE A 268 11.13 -5.12 17.83
C ILE A 268 11.72 -3.87 18.49
N VAL A 269 12.95 -3.97 18.99
CA VAL A 269 13.71 -2.88 19.60
C VAL A 269 14.97 -2.64 18.76
N PRO A 270 14.98 -1.59 17.92
CA PRO A 270 16.15 -1.25 17.12
C PRO A 270 17.36 -0.99 18.00
N THR A 271 18.52 -1.54 17.66
CA THR A 271 19.79 -1.20 18.29
C THR A 271 20.73 -0.50 17.31
N TRP A 272 21.88 -0.06 17.80
CA TRP A 272 22.84 0.78 17.09
C TRP A 272 23.80 0.02 16.16
N TYR A 273 23.74 -1.32 16.09
CA TYR A 273 24.76 -2.15 15.43
C TYR A 273 24.24 -3.29 14.56
N PHE A 274 23.36 -3.00 13.59
CA PHE A 274 22.79 -4.02 12.71
C PHE A 274 22.04 -5.15 13.43
N LEU A 275 21.88 -5.06 14.75
CA LEU A 275 21.13 -5.99 15.55
C LEU A 275 19.85 -5.30 15.98
N GLU A 276 18.78 -6.06 16.07
CA GLU A 276 17.57 -5.66 16.76
C GLU A 276 17.27 -6.68 17.85
N GLY A 277 16.96 -6.16 19.05
CA GLY A 277 16.38 -6.99 20.09
C GLY A 277 14.95 -7.29 19.69
N TYR A 278 14.51 -8.53 19.85
CA TYR A 278 13.12 -8.87 19.61
C TYR A 278 12.59 -9.89 20.63
N GLY A 279 11.27 -9.96 20.70
CA GLY A 279 10.54 -11.03 21.34
C GLY A 279 9.24 -11.28 20.60
N ALA A 280 8.88 -12.55 20.45
CA ALA A 280 7.70 -12.93 19.70
C ALA A 280 6.89 -14.00 20.42
N GLU A 281 5.58 -13.96 20.23
CA GLU A 281 4.63 -14.92 20.75
C GLU A 281 3.61 -15.26 19.65
N VAL A 282 3.31 -16.54 19.48
CA VAL A 282 2.29 -16.99 18.52
C VAL A 282 1.09 -17.51 19.30
N ARG A 283 -0.10 -16.99 18.99
CA ARG A 283 -1.35 -17.41 19.63
C ARG A 283 -2.42 -17.66 18.60
N HIS A 284 -3.25 -18.65 18.87
CA HIS A 284 -4.55 -18.81 18.22
C HIS A 284 -5.54 -17.92 18.98
N ILE A 285 -6.15 -16.95 18.29
CA ILE A 285 -7.20 -16.10 18.82
C ILE A 285 -8.52 -16.72 18.40
N GLY A 286 -9.44 -16.92 19.35
CA GLY A 286 -10.74 -17.54 19.07
C GLY A 286 -11.27 -18.46 20.18
N ASP A 287 -10.37 -18.93 21.05
CA ASP A 287 -10.70 -19.93 22.08
C ASP A 287 -11.29 -19.30 23.35
N SER A 288 -11.00 -18.02 23.61
CA SER A 288 -11.53 -17.27 24.76
C SER A 288 -12.01 -15.88 24.34
N SER A 289 -12.92 -15.26 25.10
CA SER A 289 -13.44 -13.91 24.80
C SER A 289 -12.39 -12.80 24.92
N SER A 290 -11.29 -13.05 25.64
CA SER A 290 -10.25 -12.07 25.90
C SER A 290 -8.89 -12.75 26.08
N GLU A 291 -7.89 -12.30 25.34
CA GLU A 291 -6.52 -12.82 25.39
C GLU A 291 -5.56 -11.76 25.92
N TYR A 292 -4.55 -12.20 26.68
CA TYR A 292 -3.51 -11.33 27.22
C TYR A 292 -2.13 -11.78 26.73
N VAL A 293 -1.42 -10.87 26.07
CA VAL A 293 -0.08 -11.11 25.51
C VAL A 293 0.91 -10.18 26.20
N LYS A 294 1.99 -10.73 26.76
CA LYS A 294 3.05 -9.95 27.40
C LYS A 294 4.36 -10.11 26.64
N LEU A 295 4.78 -9.06 25.95
CA LEU A 295 5.98 -9.07 25.13
C LEU A 295 7.18 -8.50 25.89
N LYS A 296 8.30 -9.23 25.82
CA LYS A 296 9.61 -8.83 26.34
C LYS A 296 10.68 -9.10 25.29
N VAL A 297 11.75 -8.32 25.29
CA VAL A 297 12.92 -8.61 24.44
C VAL A 297 13.73 -9.74 25.08
N ASN A 298 13.93 -10.83 24.35
CA ASN A 298 14.69 -11.99 24.83
C ASN A 298 15.64 -12.59 23.79
N LEU A 299 15.59 -12.11 22.55
CA LEU A 299 16.42 -12.57 21.45
C LEU A 299 17.01 -11.37 20.70
N TYR A 300 18.06 -11.63 19.92
CA TYR A 300 18.65 -10.66 19.00
C TYR A 300 18.73 -11.27 17.60
N ARG A 301 18.51 -10.46 16.57
CA ARG A 301 18.70 -10.85 15.16
C ARG A 301 19.33 -9.71 14.37
N GLU A 302 19.88 -10.02 13.21
CA GLU A 302 20.27 -9.00 12.25
C GLU A 302 19.05 -8.20 11.79
N THR A 303 19.20 -6.88 11.70
CA THR A 303 18.12 -5.98 11.30
C THR A 303 17.93 -6.02 9.79
N GLU A 304 16.68 -5.99 9.33
CA GLU A 304 16.37 -5.88 7.90
C GLU A 304 16.66 -4.46 7.35
N TYR A 305 16.94 -3.49 8.23
CA TYR A 305 17.17 -2.08 7.90
C TYR A 305 18.62 -1.74 7.48
N TYR A 306 19.33 -2.68 6.82
CA TYR A 306 20.69 -2.46 6.29
C TYR A 306 20.85 -1.16 5.48
N PHE A 307 19.79 -0.75 4.78
CA PHE A 307 19.77 0.44 3.93
C PHE A 307 20.00 1.75 4.67
N VAL A 308 19.64 1.86 5.95
CA VAL A 308 19.83 3.10 6.72
C VAL A 308 21.32 3.36 6.92
N PHE A 309 22.08 2.31 7.24
CA PHE A 309 23.53 2.41 7.43
C PHE A 309 24.27 2.58 6.11
N VAL A 310 23.90 1.85 5.06
CA VAL A 310 24.46 2.07 3.72
C VAL A 310 24.18 3.49 3.25
N GLY A 311 22.96 3.99 3.48
CA GLY A 311 22.59 5.39 3.21
C GLY A 311 23.45 6.39 4.00
N LEU A 312 23.72 6.13 5.28
CA LEU A 312 24.61 6.95 6.10
C LEU A 312 26.06 6.93 5.57
N LEU A 313 26.60 5.75 5.26
CA LEU A 313 27.95 5.61 4.71
C LEU A 313 28.07 6.30 3.35
N LEU A 314 27.07 6.15 2.48
CA LEU A 314 27.02 6.87 1.21
C LEU A 314 26.94 8.38 1.44
N GLY A 315 26.11 8.84 2.39
CA GLY A 315 26.02 10.24 2.77
C GLY A 315 27.37 10.80 3.25
N ILE A 316 28.04 10.09 4.17
CA ILE A 316 29.39 10.44 4.64
C ILE A 316 30.38 10.46 3.47
N SER A 317 30.36 9.44 2.60
CA SER A 317 31.24 9.37 1.43
C SER A 317 31.03 10.54 0.47
N ILE A 318 29.77 10.93 0.23
CA ILE A 318 29.41 12.10 -0.58
C ILE A 318 29.92 13.38 0.09
N CYS A 319 29.76 13.53 1.41
CA CYS A 319 30.27 14.68 2.14
C CYS A 319 31.81 14.80 2.04
N PHE A 320 32.54 13.69 2.16
CA PHE A 320 33.99 13.67 1.96
C PHE A 320 34.37 14.05 0.53
N LEU A 321 33.66 13.52 -0.46
CA LEU A 321 33.91 13.83 -1.88
C LEU A 321 33.65 15.31 -2.19
N CYS A 322 32.59 15.90 -1.62
CA CYS A 322 32.32 17.32 -1.69
C CYS A 322 33.42 18.16 -1.02
N TYR A 323 33.90 17.75 0.15
CA TYR A 323 34.98 18.43 0.86
C TYR A 323 36.28 18.44 0.04
N GLU A 324 36.67 17.29 -0.53
CA GLU A 324 37.83 17.18 -1.43
C GLU A 324 37.70 18.09 -2.66
N VAL A 325 36.52 18.16 -3.27
CA VAL A 325 36.25 19.09 -4.38
C VAL A 325 36.46 20.54 -3.96
N VAL A 326 36.03 20.92 -2.75
CA VAL A 326 36.25 22.27 -2.20
C VAL A 326 37.73 22.55 -1.95
N LEU A 327 38.48 21.59 -1.39
CA LEU A 327 39.92 21.72 -1.19
C LEU A 327 40.67 21.88 -2.51
N ILE A 328 40.35 21.06 -3.51
CA ILE A 328 40.91 21.16 -4.87
C ILE A 328 40.60 22.54 -5.47
N TYR A 329 39.37 23.02 -5.32
CA TYR A 329 38.98 24.34 -5.80
C TYR A 329 39.78 25.47 -5.13
N ARG A 330 39.96 25.42 -3.80
CA ARG A 330 40.77 26.41 -3.05
C ARG A 330 42.21 26.42 -3.53
N LYS A 331 42.84 25.24 -3.66
CA LYS A 331 44.22 25.10 -4.15
C LYS A 331 44.37 25.69 -5.56
N LEU A 332 43.46 25.35 -6.48
CA LEU A 332 43.47 25.92 -7.83
C LEU A 332 43.36 27.46 -7.80
N LYS A 333 42.49 28.02 -6.94
CA LYS A 333 42.33 29.47 -6.81
C LYS A 333 43.62 30.15 -6.32
N GLU A 334 44.34 29.54 -5.39
CA GLU A 334 45.63 30.04 -4.90
C GLU A 334 46.72 29.99 -5.99
N ASP A 335 46.79 28.91 -6.76
CA ASP A 335 47.78 28.74 -7.84
C ASP A 335 47.56 29.75 -8.98
N PHE A 336 46.30 30.03 -9.34
CA PHE A 336 45.95 31.07 -10.33
C PHE A 336 46.20 32.49 -9.82
N GLY A 337 46.17 32.71 -8.50
CA GLY A 337 46.44 34.02 -7.90
C GLY A 337 47.93 34.40 -7.92
N LYS A 338 48.84 33.42 -8.00
CA LYS A 338 50.29 33.64 -8.00
C LYS A 338 50.90 33.85 -9.40
N THR A 339 50.13 33.65 -10.44
CA THR A 339 50.57 33.74 -11.85
C THR A 339 50.13 35.04 -12.54
N ARG A 340 49.61 36.00 -11.78
CA ARG A 340 49.46 37.41 -12.14
C ARG A 340 50.36 38.24 -11.26
#